data_AF-A0A0E3S997-F1
#
_entry.id   AF-A0A0E3S997-F1
#
_cell.length_a   1.000
_cell.length_b   1.000
_cell.length_c   1.000
_cell.angle_alpha   90.00
_cell.angle_beta   90.00
_cell.angle_gamma   90.00
#
_symmetry.space_group_name_H-M   'P 1'
#
loop_
_entity.id
_entity.type
_entity.pdbx_description
1 polymer ?
#
loop_
_entity_poly.entity_id
_entity_poly.type
_entity_poly.pdbx_seq_one_letter_code
_entity_poly.pdbx_strand_id
1 'polypeptide(L)'
;MVDTTKNTKLFTSYGVTTAKATTPEIAAKLISKAKRPLLVVGTKVLDPELLDRAVKIAQKANIPIAATGSSMPGFVGKDVNAKYINLHQLGFYVTDPAWPGLDGNGTYDTIIVLGHIKYYVNQVLSGTKNFSSVKSIAIDRSYIQNATMSFGNLSKADHYAALDELIEAL
;
A
#
# COMPACT_ATOMS: atom_id res chain seq x y z
N MET A 1 -18.61 8.94 5.07
CA MET A 1 -17.35 9.50 4.59
C MET A 1 -16.42 9.75 5.76
N VAL A 2 -15.46 8.87 5.92
CA VAL A 2 -14.41 8.98 6.94
C VAL A 2 -13.40 10.03 6.49
N ASP A 3 -13.17 11.05 7.33
CA ASP A 3 -12.09 12.00 7.07
C ASP A 3 -10.74 11.37 7.42
N THR A 4 -10.06 10.86 6.40
CA THR A 4 -8.73 10.29 6.46
C THR A 4 -7.60 11.32 6.34
N THR A 5 -7.89 12.62 6.34
CA THR A 5 -6.90 13.67 6.09
C THR A 5 -6.59 14.55 7.31
N LYS A 6 -7.50 14.59 8.29
CA LYS A 6 -7.42 15.46 9.47
C LYS A 6 -6.21 15.28 10.39
N ASN A 7 -5.60 14.10 10.44
CA ASN A 7 -4.53 13.79 11.40
C ASN A 7 -3.28 13.23 10.72
N THR A 8 -2.29 14.08 10.50
CA THR A 8 -0.99 13.72 9.91
C THR A 8 0.16 13.78 10.92
N LYS A 9 -0.15 13.73 12.22
CA LYS A 9 0.87 13.83 13.29
C LYS A 9 1.95 12.75 13.14
N LEU A 10 3.18 13.15 13.38
CA LEU A 10 4.38 12.32 13.37
C LEU A 10 5.08 12.46 14.72
N PHE A 11 5.64 11.35 15.22
CA PHE A 11 6.50 11.39 16.42
C PHE A 11 7.89 11.92 16.07
N THR A 12 8.45 11.47 14.95
CA THR A 12 9.71 11.92 14.35
C THR A 12 9.52 12.14 12.85
N SER A 13 10.38 12.94 12.24
CA SER A 13 10.31 13.28 10.82
C SER A 13 11.57 12.86 10.06
N TYR A 14 11.40 12.42 8.82
CA TYR A 14 12.46 12.17 7.83
C TYR A 14 12.93 13.45 7.10
N GLY A 15 12.37 14.63 7.42
CA GLY A 15 12.70 15.91 6.80
C GLY A 15 11.47 16.71 6.37
N VAL A 16 11.66 17.71 5.52
CA VAL A 16 10.58 18.63 5.08
C VAL A 16 9.58 17.97 4.11
N THR A 17 10.01 16.95 3.38
CA THR A 17 9.16 16.25 2.40
C THR A 17 8.37 15.14 3.07
N THR A 18 7.04 15.26 3.02
CA THR A 18 6.09 14.29 3.56
C THR A 18 4.97 13.96 2.56
N ALA A 19 4.35 12.80 2.70
CA ALA A 19 3.25 12.35 1.84
C ALA A 19 2.07 13.33 1.82
N LYS A 20 1.36 13.46 0.70
CA LYS A 20 0.09 14.20 0.69
C LYS A 20 -1.01 13.35 1.36
N ALA A 21 -1.68 13.90 2.36
CA ALA A 21 -2.85 13.24 2.95
C ALA A 21 -3.95 13.08 1.89
N THR A 22 -4.63 11.93 1.86
CA THR A 22 -5.62 11.61 0.82
C THR A 22 -6.89 10.98 1.36
N THR A 23 -8.00 11.22 0.68
CA THR A 23 -9.30 10.59 0.95
C THR A 23 -9.42 9.22 0.29
N PRO A 24 -10.34 8.34 0.75
CA PRO A 24 -10.59 7.05 0.11
C PRO A 24 -10.88 7.15 -1.39
N GLU A 25 -11.68 8.13 -1.82
CA GLU A 25 -12.08 8.31 -3.22
C GLU A 25 -10.92 8.77 -4.10
N ILE A 26 -10.05 9.64 -3.57
CA ILE A 26 -8.85 10.07 -4.29
C ILE A 26 -7.87 8.90 -4.41
N ALA A 27 -7.68 8.12 -3.34
CA ALA A 27 -6.85 6.92 -3.38
C ALA A 27 -7.38 5.91 -4.42
N ALA A 28 -8.68 5.61 -4.41
CA ALA A 28 -9.32 4.74 -5.40
C ALA A 28 -9.10 5.24 -6.83
N LYS A 29 -9.37 6.53 -7.09
CA LYS A 29 -9.14 7.16 -8.41
C LYS A 29 -7.69 7.06 -8.89
N LEU A 30 -6.72 7.14 -7.98
CA LEU A 30 -5.30 7.00 -8.33
C LEU A 30 -4.92 5.54 -8.61
N ILE A 31 -5.46 4.61 -7.84
CA ILE A 31 -5.29 3.17 -8.06
C ILE A 31 -5.85 2.79 -9.43
N SER A 32 -7.08 3.20 -9.76
CA SER A 32 -7.73 2.89 -11.04
C SER A 32 -7.06 3.58 -12.24
N LYS A 33 -6.28 4.65 -12.03
CA LYS A 33 -5.51 5.33 -13.07
C LYS A 33 -4.10 4.78 -13.26
N ALA A 34 -3.58 4.01 -12.31
CA ALA A 34 -2.27 3.40 -12.42
C ALA A 34 -2.25 2.44 -13.61
N LYS A 35 -1.20 2.49 -14.43
CA LYS A 35 -1.06 1.60 -15.59
C LYS A 35 -0.71 0.19 -15.16
N ARG A 36 0.06 0.06 -14.08
CA ARG A 36 0.55 -1.21 -13.57
C ARG A 36 0.73 -1.15 -12.05
N PRO A 37 -0.37 -1.11 -11.29
CA PRO A 37 -0.35 -1.11 -9.83
C PRO A 37 0.06 -2.46 -9.22
N LEU A 38 0.62 -2.42 -8.01
CA LEU A 38 0.90 -3.58 -7.17
C LEU A 38 0.38 -3.35 -5.75
N LEU A 39 -0.42 -4.28 -5.22
CA LEU A 39 -0.82 -4.26 -3.81
C LEU A 39 0.25 -4.95 -2.95
N VAL A 40 0.99 -4.17 -2.19
CA VAL A 40 2.05 -4.64 -1.30
C VAL A 40 1.50 -4.80 0.10
N VAL A 41 1.49 -6.03 0.61
CA VAL A 41 0.79 -6.38 1.84
C VAL A 41 1.72 -6.92 2.91
N GLY A 42 1.68 -6.33 4.10
CA GLY A 42 2.44 -6.75 5.28
C GLY A 42 1.68 -7.71 6.20
N THR A 43 2.39 -8.29 7.18
CA THR A 43 1.84 -9.30 8.12
C THR A 43 0.60 -8.86 8.89
N LYS A 44 0.38 -7.56 9.15
CA LYS A 44 -0.81 -7.12 9.90
C LYS A 44 -2.11 -7.41 9.16
N VAL A 45 -2.06 -7.71 7.87
CA VAL A 45 -3.22 -8.16 7.10
C VAL A 45 -3.84 -9.44 7.63
N LEU A 46 -3.14 -10.21 8.47
CA LEU A 46 -3.70 -11.43 9.07
C LEU A 46 -4.81 -11.17 10.10
N ASP A 47 -5.07 -9.90 10.43
CA ASP A 47 -6.35 -9.51 11.02
C ASP A 47 -7.48 -9.78 10.00
N PRO A 48 -8.51 -10.61 10.33
CA PRO A 48 -9.49 -11.09 9.34
C PRO A 48 -10.23 -9.98 8.58
N GLU A 49 -10.56 -8.88 9.26
CA GLU A 49 -11.24 -7.73 8.66
C GLU A 49 -10.33 -7.02 7.64
N LEU A 50 -9.03 -6.94 7.92
CA LEU A 50 -8.06 -6.35 7.01
C LEU A 50 -7.75 -7.27 5.82
N LEU A 51 -7.71 -8.60 6.06
CA LEU A 51 -7.53 -9.61 5.01
C LEU A 51 -8.64 -9.56 3.97
N ASP A 52 -9.88 -9.56 4.43
CA ASP A 52 -11.05 -9.50 3.56
C ASP A 52 -11.01 -8.25 2.65
N ARG A 53 -10.65 -7.10 3.23
CA ARG A 53 -10.51 -5.85 2.47
C ARG A 53 -9.34 -5.87 1.49
N ALA A 54 -8.20 -6.44 1.87
CA ALA A 54 -7.07 -6.60 0.96
C ALA A 54 -7.43 -7.49 -0.25
N VAL A 55 -8.18 -8.58 -0.03
CA VAL A 55 -8.70 -9.45 -1.09
C VAL A 55 -9.68 -8.69 -1.99
N LYS A 56 -10.65 -7.98 -1.42
CA LYS A 56 -11.63 -7.18 -2.18
C LYS A 56 -10.98 -6.09 -3.02
N ILE A 57 -10.00 -5.38 -2.48
CA ILE A 57 -9.23 -4.37 -3.23
C ILE A 57 -8.52 -5.03 -4.42
N ALA A 58 -7.83 -6.15 -4.19
CA ALA A 58 -7.11 -6.86 -5.23
C ALA A 58 -8.04 -7.35 -6.36
N GLN A 59 -9.19 -7.90 -6.00
CA GLN A 59 -10.19 -8.39 -6.95
C GLN A 59 -10.85 -7.25 -7.74
N LYS A 60 -11.33 -6.22 -7.05
CA LYS A 60 -12.09 -5.14 -7.68
C LYS A 60 -11.23 -4.27 -8.60
N ALA A 61 -9.99 -3.99 -8.20
CA ALA A 61 -9.03 -3.28 -9.04
C ALA A 61 -8.28 -4.18 -10.03
N ASN A 62 -8.47 -5.51 -9.96
CA ASN A 62 -7.74 -6.52 -10.73
C ASN A 62 -6.20 -6.34 -10.65
N ILE A 63 -5.67 -6.25 -9.42
CA ILE A 63 -4.26 -5.97 -9.16
C ILE A 63 -3.54 -7.14 -8.48
N PRO A 64 -2.28 -7.45 -8.87
CA PRO A 64 -1.50 -8.48 -8.20
C PRO A 64 -1.12 -8.08 -6.77
N ILE A 65 -0.88 -9.08 -5.93
CA ILE A 65 -0.46 -8.91 -4.54
C ILE A 65 1.00 -9.34 -4.37
N ALA A 66 1.82 -8.44 -3.82
CA ALA A 66 3.09 -8.77 -3.21
C ALA A 66 2.87 -9.09 -1.72
N ALA A 67 2.80 -10.37 -1.38
CA ALA A 67 2.68 -10.83 -0.01
C ALA A 67 4.05 -10.79 0.68
N THR A 68 4.24 -9.83 1.58
CA THR A 68 5.50 -9.59 2.28
C THR A 68 5.50 -10.07 3.73
N GLY A 69 6.69 -10.34 4.27
CA GLY A 69 6.83 -10.86 5.64
C GLY A 69 6.16 -12.23 5.77
N SER A 70 5.13 -12.31 6.58
CA SER A 70 4.35 -13.55 6.80
C SER A 70 2.89 -13.42 6.38
N SER A 71 2.56 -12.51 5.44
CA SER A 71 1.18 -12.34 4.96
C SER A 71 0.70 -13.43 3.99
N MET A 72 1.60 -14.12 3.30
CA MET A 72 1.26 -15.11 2.26
C MET A 72 0.25 -16.19 2.71
N PRO A 73 0.34 -16.78 3.92
CA PRO A 73 -0.65 -17.75 4.39
C PRO A 73 -2.10 -17.24 4.38
N GLY A 74 -2.33 -15.93 4.57
CA GLY A 74 -3.68 -15.36 4.52
C GLY A 74 -4.33 -15.40 3.13
N PHE A 75 -3.53 -15.49 2.07
CA PHE A 75 -4.00 -15.52 0.68
C PHE A 75 -4.11 -16.93 0.11
N VAL A 76 -3.67 -17.97 0.82
CA VAL A 76 -3.82 -19.35 0.37
C VAL A 76 -5.31 -19.71 0.28
N GLY A 77 -5.73 -20.21 -0.88
CA GLY A 77 -7.13 -20.57 -1.15
C GLY A 77 -8.05 -19.37 -1.39
N LYS A 78 -7.53 -18.14 -1.47
CA LYS A 78 -8.27 -16.96 -1.94
C LYS A 78 -8.10 -16.83 -3.46
N ASP A 79 -9.14 -16.35 -4.13
CA ASP A 79 -9.11 -16.07 -5.58
C ASP A 79 -8.41 -14.72 -5.85
N VAL A 80 -7.09 -14.70 -5.66
CA VAL A 80 -6.20 -13.55 -5.88
C VAL A 80 -4.83 -14.00 -6.38
N ASN A 81 -4.19 -13.17 -7.21
CA ASN A 81 -2.82 -13.41 -7.65
C ASN A 81 -1.80 -12.88 -6.63
N ALA A 82 -1.54 -13.66 -5.58
CA ALA A 82 -0.56 -13.34 -4.56
C ALA A 82 0.76 -14.10 -4.75
N LYS A 83 1.88 -13.36 -4.69
CA LYS A 83 3.22 -13.93 -4.72
C LYS A 83 4.03 -13.44 -3.53
N TYR A 84 4.78 -14.34 -2.91
CA TYR A 84 5.68 -13.98 -1.82
C TYR A 84 6.87 -13.17 -2.35
N ILE A 85 7.23 -12.10 -1.64
CA ILE A 85 8.51 -11.41 -1.80
C ILE A 85 8.89 -10.72 -0.48
N ASN A 86 10.18 -10.69 -0.14
CA ASN A 86 10.65 -9.92 1.00
C ASN A 86 10.45 -8.41 0.76
N LEU A 87 10.01 -7.66 1.78
CA LEU A 87 9.69 -6.22 1.60
C LEU A 87 10.93 -5.36 1.30
N HIS A 88 12.07 -5.62 1.92
CA HIS A 88 13.32 -4.91 1.59
C HIS A 88 13.75 -5.21 0.17
N GLN A 89 13.71 -6.48 -0.24
CA GLN A 89 14.06 -6.89 -1.59
C GLN A 89 13.12 -6.25 -2.62
N LEU A 90 11.81 -6.25 -2.37
CA LEU A 90 10.84 -5.57 -3.21
C LEU A 90 11.16 -4.08 -3.32
N GLY A 91 11.38 -3.39 -2.19
CA GLY A 91 11.72 -1.96 -2.16
C GLY A 91 12.99 -1.62 -2.94
N PHE A 92 13.95 -2.53 -2.98
CA PHE A 92 15.13 -2.40 -3.83
C PHE A 92 14.79 -2.63 -5.31
N TYR A 93 14.12 -3.73 -5.64
CA TYR A 93 13.80 -4.10 -7.01
C TYR A 93 12.89 -3.11 -7.74
N VAL A 94 11.91 -2.50 -7.05
CA VAL A 94 11.06 -1.47 -7.68
C VAL A 94 11.82 -0.20 -8.07
N THR A 95 13.04 0.00 -7.57
CA THR A 95 13.90 1.12 -7.98
C THR A 95 14.72 0.81 -9.22
N ASP A 96 14.80 -0.46 -9.63
CA ASP A 96 15.48 -0.89 -10.85
C ASP A 96 14.50 -0.90 -12.04
N PRO A 97 14.65 -0.01 -13.05
CA PRO A 97 13.79 -0.01 -14.22
C PRO A 97 13.87 -1.29 -15.06
N ALA A 98 14.95 -2.06 -14.93
CA ALA A 98 15.14 -3.33 -15.64
C ALA A 98 14.55 -4.54 -14.89
N TRP A 99 14.02 -4.35 -13.67
CA TRP A 99 13.42 -5.45 -12.93
C TRP A 99 12.21 -6.03 -13.68
N PRO A 100 12.18 -7.36 -13.95
CA PRO A 100 11.09 -7.99 -14.70
C PRO A 100 9.76 -8.08 -13.94
N GLY A 101 9.70 -7.63 -12.68
CA GLY A 101 8.48 -7.70 -11.87
C GLY A 101 8.17 -9.13 -11.39
N LEU A 102 7.04 -9.29 -10.70
CA LEU A 102 6.67 -10.59 -10.11
C LEU A 102 6.12 -11.58 -11.15
N ASP A 103 5.70 -11.11 -12.31
CA ASP A 103 5.11 -11.88 -13.41
C ASP A 103 5.97 -11.93 -14.67
N GLY A 104 7.13 -11.26 -14.68
CA GLY A 104 8.01 -11.17 -15.85
C GLY A 104 7.72 -10.00 -16.80
N ASN A 105 6.66 -9.21 -16.55
CA ASN A 105 6.19 -8.16 -17.47
C ASN A 105 6.67 -6.75 -17.10
N GLY A 106 7.77 -6.64 -16.36
CA GLY A 106 8.40 -5.39 -15.96
C GLY A 106 7.91 -4.83 -14.62
N THR A 107 8.57 -3.75 -14.19
CA THR A 107 8.30 -3.06 -12.91
C THR A 107 6.91 -2.41 -12.86
N TYR A 108 6.57 -1.84 -11.70
CA TYR A 108 5.27 -1.25 -11.41
C TYR A 108 5.36 0.28 -11.40
N ASP A 109 4.31 0.97 -11.84
CA ASP A 109 4.28 2.45 -11.79
C ASP A 109 3.72 2.98 -10.47
N THR A 110 2.90 2.17 -9.79
CA THR A 110 2.30 2.50 -8.50
C THR A 110 2.33 1.29 -7.55
N ILE A 111 2.74 1.51 -6.30
CA ILE A 111 2.62 0.54 -5.22
C ILE A 111 1.60 1.02 -4.18
N ILE A 112 0.68 0.14 -3.78
CA ILE A 112 -0.28 0.39 -2.71
C ILE A 112 0.21 -0.37 -1.49
N VAL A 113 0.47 0.29 -0.36
CA VAL A 113 0.97 -0.38 0.86
C VAL A 113 -0.13 -0.50 1.91
N LEU A 114 -0.26 -1.70 2.48
CA LEU A 114 -1.25 -2.05 3.49
C LEU A 114 -0.71 -3.10 4.47
N GLY A 115 -0.94 -2.92 5.76
CA GLY A 115 -0.70 -3.95 6.77
C GLY A 115 0.76 -4.00 7.27
N HIS A 116 1.51 -2.91 7.17
CA HIS A 116 2.91 -2.85 7.62
C HIS A 116 3.07 -2.18 8.99
N ILE A 117 4.24 -2.38 9.60
CA ILE A 117 4.66 -1.57 10.75
C ILE A 117 5.20 -0.24 10.22
N LYS A 118 4.71 0.88 10.77
CA LYS A 118 5.00 2.24 10.28
C LYS A 118 6.49 2.53 10.09
N TYR A 119 7.33 2.20 11.08
CA TYR A 119 8.78 2.49 10.95
C TYR A 119 9.40 1.71 9.78
N TYR A 120 8.96 0.47 9.57
CA TYR A 120 9.56 -0.43 8.60
C TYR A 120 9.20 -0.04 7.18
N VAL A 121 7.91 0.23 6.92
CA VAL A 121 7.47 0.69 5.59
C VAL A 121 8.03 2.06 5.24
N ASN A 122 8.22 2.97 6.21
CA ASN A 122 8.89 4.25 5.94
C ASN A 122 10.36 4.06 5.52
N GLN A 123 11.10 3.12 6.12
CA GLN A 123 12.47 2.81 5.70
C GLN A 123 12.51 2.28 4.27
N VAL A 124 11.64 1.33 3.94
CA VAL A 124 11.57 0.74 2.59
C VAL A 124 11.18 1.80 1.56
N LEU A 125 10.16 2.61 1.86
CA LEU A 125 9.70 3.67 0.95
C LEU A 125 10.70 4.82 0.80
N SER A 126 11.69 4.95 1.69
CA SER A 126 12.77 5.92 1.53
C SER A 126 13.56 5.65 0.24
N GLY A 127 13.75 4.38 -0.13
CA GLY A 127 14.39 4.01 -1.40
C GLY A 127 13.59 4.49 -2.60
N THR A 128 12.30 4.12 -2.66
CA THR A 128 11.39 4.53 -3.75
C THR A 128 11.22 6.05 -3.84
N LYS A 129 11.13 6.74 -2.71
CA LYS A 129 10.89 8.18 -2.65
C LYS A 129 12.04 8.98 -3.27
N ASN A 130 13.28 8.54 -3.05
CA ASN A 130 14.47 9.32 -3.43
C ASN A 130 15.12 8.84 -4.74
N PHE A 131 14.95 7.56 -5.08
CA PHE A 131 15.71 6.93 -6.17
C PHE A 131 14.83 6.30 -7.27
N SER A 132 13.52 6.53 -7.25
CA SER A 132 12.64 6.09 -8.34
C SER A 132 11.51 7.08 -8.63
N SER A 133 10.83 6.87 -9.75
CA SER A 133 9.62 7.61 -10.13
C SER A 133 8.32 6.92 -9.69
N VAL A 134 8.43 5.71 -9.13
CA VAL A 134 7.31 4.86 -8.69
C VAL A 134 6.50 5.60 -7.63
N LYS A 135 5.18 5.66 -7.83
CA LYS A 135 4.27 6.29 -6.87
C LYS A 135 3.89 5.31 -5.78
N SER A 136 3.77 5.79 -4.55
CA SER A 136 3.37 4.96 -3.41
C SER A 136 2.16 5.55 -2.71
N ILE A 137 1.12 4.74 -2.55
CA ILE A 137 -0.14 5.10 -1.87
C ILE A 137 -0.24 4.25 -0.61
N ALA A 138 -0.12 4.88 0.55
CA ALA A 138 -0.29 4.20 1.83
C ALA A 138 -1.74 4.29 2.30
N ILE A 139 -2.37 3.13 2.43
CA ILE A 139 -3.76 2.99 2.90
C ILE A 139 -3.81 2.31 4.27
N ASP A 140 -2.72 2.38 5.04
CA ASP A 140 -2.64 1.95 6.43
C ASP A 140 -3.39 2.91 7.37
N ARG A 141 -3.79 2.42 8.56
CA ARG A 141 -4.36 3.29 9.62
C ARG A 141 -3.40 4.34 10.19
N SER A 142 -2.14 4.34 9.78
CA SER A 142 -1.10 5.22 10.31
C SER A 142 -0.55 6.05 9.17
N TYR A 143 -0.36 7.34 9.40
CA TYR A 143 0.21 8.22 8.39
C TYR A 143 1.67 7.83 8.08
N ILE A 144 1.96 7.56 6.81
CA ILE A 144 3.26 7.11 6.29
C ILE A 144 3.94 8.27 5.55
N GLN A 145 4.95 8.86 6.19
CA GLN A 145 5.64 10.06 5.69
C GLN A 145 6.33 9.86 4.33
N ASN A 146 6.97 8.72 4.11
CA ASN A 146 7.76 8.46 2.91
C ASN A 146 6.94 7.93 1.72
N ALA A 147 5.61 7.83 1.85
CA ALA A 147 4.75 7.56 0.71
C ALA A 147 4.61 8.80 -0.19
N THR A 148 4.14 8.63 -1.43
CA THR A 148 3.68 9.77 -2.25
C THR A 148 2.40 10.35 -1.67
N MET A 149 1.44 9.47 -1.35
CA MET A 149 0.16 9.82 -0.72
C MET A 149 -0.14 8.83 0.41
N SER A 150 -0.85 9.28 1.44
CA SER A 150 -1.14 8.45 2.61
C SER A 150 -2.49 8.81 3.20
N PHE A 151 -3.23 7.82 3.71
CA PHE A 151 -4.22 8.09 4.76
C PHE A 151 -3.52 8.65 6.00
N GLY A 152 -4.26 9.43 6.78
CA GLY A 152 -3.85 9.95 8.07
C GLY A 152 -3.80 8.88 9.15
N ASN A 153 -3.59 9.31 10.39
CA ASN A 153 -3.75 8.46 11.56
C ASN A 153 -5.24 8.26 11.85
N LEU A 154 -5.67 7.00 11.86
CA LEU A 154 -7.05 6.58 12.00
C LEU A 154 -7.22 5.65 13.21
N SER A 155 -8.43 5.65 13.78
CA SER A 155 -8.84 4.56 14.66
C SER A 155 -8.96 3.25 13.86
N LYS A 156 -9.03 2.11 14.54
CA LYS A 156 -9.23 0.81 13.88
C LYS A 156 -10.56 0.79 13.09
N ALA A 157 -11.63 1.31 13.69
CA ALA A 157 -12.95 1.38 13.07
C ALA A 157 -12.96 2.33 11.85
N ASP A 158 -12.38 3.52 11.99
CA ASP A 158 -12.30 4.48 10.89
C ASP A 158 -11.45 3.94 9.73
N HIS A 159 -10.40 3.17 10.02
CA HIS A 159 -9.58 2.54 8.98
C HIS A 159 -10.38 1.53 8.16
N TYR A 160 -11.18 0.69 8.80
CA TYR A 160 -12.05 -0.25 8.08
C TYR A 160 -13.08 0.46 7.23
N ALA A 161 -13.78 1.46 7.79
CA ALA A 161 -14.75 2.24 7.04
C ALA A 161 -14.11 3.01 5.87
N ALA A 162 -12.90 3.55 6.06
CA ALA A 162 -12.15 4.20 4.97
C ALA A 162 -11.73 3.22 3.86
N LEU A 163 -11.37 1.99 4.20
CA LEU A 163 -11.08 0.95 3.22
C LEU A 163 -12.34 0.48 2.49
N ASP A 164 -13.48 0.42 3.17
CA ASP A 164 -14.77 0.09 2.56
C ASP A 164 -15.19 1.19 1.56
N GLU A 165 -15.07 2.46 1.93
CA GLU A 165 -15.29 3.60 1.03
C GLU A 165 -14.33 3.59 -0.18
N LEU A 166 -13.06 3.21 0.03
CA LEU A 166 -12.10 3.02 -1.06
C LEU A 166 -12.54 1.89 -1.98
N ILE A 167 -12.94 0.75 -1.43
CA ILE A 167 -13.41 -0.41 -2.19
C ILE A 167 -14.65 -0.03 -2.99
N GLU A 168 -15.61 0.71 -2.43
CA GLU A 168 -16.80 1.16 -3.15
C GLU A 168 -16.45 2.06 -4.35
N ALA A 169 -15.43 2.90 -4.22
CA ALA A 169 -14.98 3.84 -5.25
C ALA A 169 -14.01 3.28 -6.30
N LEU A 170 -13.46 2.07 -6.12
CA LEU A 170 -12.64 1.36 -7.11
C LEU A 170 -13.45 0.89 -8.32
#